data_AF-D8G8E1-F1
#
_entry.id   AF-D8G8E1-F1
#
_cell.length_a   1.000
_cell.length_b   1.000
_cell.length_c   1.000
_cell.angle_alpha   90.00
_cell.angle_beta   90.00
_cell.angle_gamma   90.00
#
_symmetry.space_group_name_H-M   'P 1'
#
loop_
_entity.id
_entity.type
_entity.pdbx_description
1 polymer ?
#
loop_
_entity_poly.entity_id
_entity_poly.type
_entity_poly.pdbx_seq_one_letter_code
_entity_poly.pdbx_strand_id
1 'polypeptide(L)'
;MRELRARKSPNYDAACFHAQQCIEKYLKARLQESGIAFSKTHNLTVLLDLLLPVEPTYDTFRQKLLALTVFAVAYRYPGASADKDTAREALKFCKEVRQEIRLSLSLNP
;
A
#
# COMPACT_ATOMS: atom_id res chain seq x y z
N MET A 1 -4.05 -3.16 -13.94
CA MET A 1 -3.88 -4.42 -13.19
C MET A 1 -4.50 -5.55 -14.00
N ARG A 2 -3.69 -6.48 -14.50
CA ARG A 2 -4.12 -7.58 -15.39
C ARG A 2 -4.98 -8.63 -14.65
N GLU A 3 -4.79 -8.76 -13.34
CA GLU A 3 -5.48 -9.74 -12.50
C GLU A 3 -6.94 -9.40 -12.20
N LEU A 4 -7.30 -8.11 -12.19
CA LEU A 4 -8.70 -7.67 -12.04
C LEU A 4 -9.57 -8.01 -13.27
N ARG A 5 -8.95 -8.38 -14.39
CA ARG A 5 -9.59 -8.62 -15.69
C ARG A 5 -9.57 -10.10 -16.12
N ALA A 6 -9.05 -11.00 -15.29
CA ALA A 6 -9.09 -12.43 -15.57
C ALA A 6 -10.54 -12.96 -15.39
N ARG A 7 -11.20 -13.29 -16.51
CA ARG A 7 -12.56 -13.88 -16.53
C ARG A 7 -12.64 -15.29 -15.93
N LYS A 8 -11.51 -15.93 -15.63
CA LYS A 8 -11.41 -17.24 -14.95
C LYS A 8 -10.50 -17.05 -13.74
N SER A 9 -11.07 -17.13 -12.54
CA SER A 9 -10.37 -17.08 -11.23
C SER A 9 -9.67 -15.75 -10.89
N PRO A 10 -10.43 -14.69 -10.53
CA PRO A 10 -9.81 -13.47 -10.00
C PRO A 10 -9.07 -13.77 -8.70
N ASN A 11 -7.76 -13.51 -8.69
CA ASN A 11 -6.92 -13.64 -7.50
C ASN A 11 -6.96 -12.33 -6.70
N TYR A 12 -8.00 -12.19 -5.88
CA TYR A 12 -8.20 -11.00 -5.04
C TYR A 12 -7.08 -10.84 -4.01
N ASP A 13 -6.52 -11.94 -3.52
CA ASP A 13 -5.37 -11.93 -2.62
C ASP A 13 -4.14 -11.31 -3.27
N ALA A 14 -3.84 -11.70 -4.51
CA ALA A 14 -2.72 -11.12 -5.26
C ALA A 14 -2.93 -9.63 -5.57
N ALA A 15 -4.18 -9.20 -5.82
CA ALA A 15 -4.49 -7.77 -5.96
C ALA A 15 -4.20 -6.98 -4.68
N CYS A 16 -4.62 -7.48 -3.51
CA CYS A 16 -4.34 -6.89 -2.20
C CYS A 16 -2.84 -6.86 -1.90
N PHE A 17 -2.13 -7.97 -2.14
CA PHE A 17 -0.69 -8.07 -1.96
C PHE A 17 0.07 -7.07 -2.82
N HIS A 18 -0.26 -6.98 -4.11
CA HIS A 18 0.37 -6.03 -5.03
C HIS A 18 0.06 -4.57 -4.67
N ALA A 19 -1.14 -4.28 -4.16
CA ALA A 19 -1.51 -2.95 -3.67
C ALA A 19 -0.63 -2.53 -2.47
N GLN A 20 -0.46 -3.40 -1.47
CA GLN A 20 0.41 -3.15 -0.33
C GLN A 20 1.88 -2.99 -0.78
N GLN A 21 2.38 -3.89 -1.61
CA GLN A 21 3.76 -3.86 -2.12
C GLN A 21 4.05 -2.61 -2.95
N CYS A 22 3.06 -2.09 -3.69
CA CYS A 22 3.19 -0.85 -4.43
C CYS A 22 3.40 0.33 -3.48
N ILE A 23 2.56 0.45 -2.45
CA ILE A 23 2.66 1.53 -1.47
C ILE A 23 3.93 1.43 -0.63
N GLU A 24 4.32 0.21 -0.22
CA GLU A 24 5.56 -0.02 0.51
C GLU A 24 6.77 0.55 -0.23
N LYS A 25 6.86 0.31 -1.54
CA LYS A 25 7.96 0.82 -2.38
C LYS A 25 7.94 2.35 -2.47
N TYR A 26 6.77 2.97 -2.60
CA TYR A 26 6.66 4.43 -2.67
C TYR A 26 7.03 5.10 -1.34
N LEU A 27 6.57 4.58 -0.19
CA LEU A 27 6.95 5.09 1.12
C LEU A 27 8.47 4.97 1.35
N LYS A 28 9.05 3.81 1.00
CA LYS A 28 10.51 3.60 1.07
C LYS A 28 11.29 4.53 0.13
N ALA A 29 10.78 4.79 -1.07
CA ALA A 29 11.38 5.76 -1.97
C ALA A 29 11.37 7.17 -1.37
N ARG A 30 10.24 7.58 -0.77
CA ARG A 30 10.15 8.90 -0.12
C ARG A 30 11.08 9.03 1.09
N LEU A 31 11.19 7.97 1.90
CA LEU A 31 12.16 7.89 3.01
C LEU A 31 13.60 8.03 2.50
N GLN A 32 13.93 7.32 1.42
CA GLN A 32 15.25 7.37 0.79
C GLN A 32 15.58 8.79 0.29
N GLU A 33 14.64 9.46 -0.39
CA GLU A 33 14.82 10.85 -0.85
C GLU A 33 14.96 11.84 0.32
N SER A 34 14.36 11.55 1.47
CA SER A 34 14.53 12.33 2.71
C SER A 34 15.81 11.97 3.49
N GLY A 35 16.61 11.01 3.03
CA GLY A 35 17.79 10.54 3.75
C GLY A 35 17.50 9.80 5.07
N ILE A 36 16.27 9.26 5.23
CA ILE A 36 15.85 8.57 6.45
C ILE A 36 16.05 7.06 6.27
N ALA A 37 16.90 6.47 7.11
CA ALA A 37 17.11 5.02 7.14
C ALA A 37 15.89 4.28 7.68
N PHE A 38 15.60 3.11 7.11
CA PHE A 38 14.51 2.23 7.54
C PHE A 38 14.96 0.76 7.56
N SER A 39 14.36 -0.04 8.44
CA SER A 39 14.62 -1.48 8.54
C SER A 39 13.79 -2.28 7.52
N LYS A 40 14.13 -3.56 7.33
CA LYS A 40 13.33 -4.48 6.50
C LYS A 40 11.99 -4.77 7.19
N THR A 41 10.99 -3.96 6.90
CA THR A 41 9.60 -4.13 7.34
C THR A 41 8.63 -4.06 6.17
N HIS A 42 7.52 -4.80 6.32
CA HIS A 42 6.34 -4.74 5.44
C HIS A 42 5.18 -3.99 6.09
N ASN A 43 5.34 -3.53 7.33
CA ASN A 43 4.32 -2.76 8.03
C ASN A 43 4.33 -1.32 7.51
N LEU A 44 3.26 -0.91 6.81
CA LEU A 44 3.17 0.41 6.22
C LEU A 44 3.03 1.52 7.26
N THR A 45 2.44 1.26 8.44
CA THR A 45 2.31 2.28 9.49
C THR A 45 3.67 2.61 10.11
N VAL A 46 4.56 1.62 10.24
CA VAL A 46 5.95 1.85 10.69
C VAL A 46 6.70 2.76 9.71
N LEU A 47 6.52 2.56 8.40
CA LEU A 47 7.12 3.44 7.39
C LEU A 47 6.50 4.84 7.41
N LEU A 48 5.19 4.95 7.66
CA LEU A 48 4.50 6.22 7.82
C LEU A 48 5.05 7.00 9.02
N ASP A 49 5.20 6.37 10.17
CA ASP A 49 5.67 7.02 11.40
C ASP A 49 7.06 7.65 11.20
N LEU A 50 7.92 7.01 10.41
CA LEU A 50 9.22 7.57 10.02
C LEU A 50 9.12 8.76 9.06
N LEU A 51 8.06 8.83 8.24
CA LEU A 51 7.82 9.92 7.30
C LEU A 51 7.12 11.13 7.92
N LEU A 52 6.36 10.97 8.99
CA LEU A 52 5.58 12.06 9.59
C LEU A 52 6.39 13.33 9.93
N PRO A 53 7.67 13.27 10.36
CA PRO A 53 8.47 14.48 10.56
C PRO A 53 8.71 15.29 9.27
N VAL A 54 8.65 14.66 8.09
CA VAL A 54 8.86 15.28 6.79
C VAL A 54 7.54 15.55 6.06
N GLU A 55 6.58 14.63 6.18
CA GLU A 55 5.28 14.66 5.52
C GLU A 55 4.14 14.51 6.57
N PRO A 56 3.90 15.50 7.45
CA PRO A 56 2.91 15.37 8.53
C PRO A 56 1.48 15.10 8.01
N THR A 57 1.16 15.59 6.81
CA THR A 57 -0.16 15.43 6.17
C THR A 57 -0.46 13.97 5.83
N TYR A 58 0.55 13.10 5.74
CA TYR A 58 0.37 11.69 5.42
C TYR A 58 -0.29 10.90 6.55
N ASP A 59 -0.38 11.46 7.77
CA ASP A 59 -1.10 10.81 8.87
C ASP A 59 -2.58 10.56 8.53
N THR A 60 -3.15 11.37 7.64
CA THR A 60 -4.49 11.16 7.08
C THR A 60 -4.66 9.81 6.37
N PHE A 61 -3.56 9.19 5.91
CA PHE A 61 -3.57 7.87 5.29
C PHE A 61 -3.40 6.71 6.26
N ARG A 62 -3.16 6.97 7.56
CA ARG A 62 -2.85 5.92 8.55
C ARG A 62 -3.82 4.75 8.52
N GLN A 63 -5.12 5.02 8.52
CA GLN A 63 -6.16 3.98 8.48
C GLN A 63 -6.11 3.18 7.17
N LYS A 64 -5.84 3.83 6.03
CA LYS A 64 -5.71 3.18 4.73
C LYS A 64 -4.47 2.27 4.68
N LEU A 65 -3.34 2.74 5.22
CA LEU A 65 -2.09 1.97 5.30
C LEU A 65 -2.20 0.76 6.24
N LEU A 66 -2.92 0.93 7.36
CA LEU A 66 -3.24 -0.17 8.27
C LEU A 66 -4.08 -1.24 7.55
N ALA A 67 -5.16 -0.82 6.89
CA ALA A 67 -6.02 -1.72 6.11
C ALA A 67 -5.23 -2.48 5.04
N LEU A 68 -4.39 -1.79 4.25
CA LEU A 68 -3.51 -2.41 3.24
C LEU A 68 -2.53 -3.42 3.85
N THR A 69 -2.00 -3.15 5.04
CA THR A 69 -1.12 -4.08 5.76
C THR A 69 -1.88 -5.35 6.14
N VAL A 70 -3.11 -5.23 6.65
CA VAL A 70 -3.97 -6.36 7.01
C VAL A 70 -4.38 -7.17 5.76
N PHE A 71 -4.80 -6.50 4.69
CA PHE A 71 -5.22 -7.16 3.45
C PHE A 71 -4.12 -7.99 2.79
N ALA A 72 -2.86 -7.56 2.91
CA ALA A 72 -1.72 -8.32 2.39
C ALA A 72 -1.34 -9.53 3.27
N VAL A 73 -1.75 -9.56 4.54
CA VAL A 73 -1.47 -10.65 5.48
C VAL A 73 -2.54 -11.75 5.41
N ALA A 74 -3.77 -11.41 4.98
CA ALA A 74 -4.90 -12.34 4.88
C ALA A 74 -4.59 -13.62 4.08
N TYR A 75 -3.63 -13.56 3.15
CA TYR A 75 -3.05 -14.71 2.43
C TYR A 75 -2.58 -15.89 3.32
N ARG A 76 -2.24 -15.64 4.59
CA ARG A 76 -1.46 -16.59 5.40
C ARG A 76 -2.26 -17.57 6.26
N TYR A 77 -3.59 -17.44 6.34
CA TYR A 77 -4.41 -18.37 7.12
C TYR A 77 -5.34 -19.19 6.22
N PRO A 78 -5.28 -20.53 6.27
CA PRO A 78 -6.23 -21.37 5.54
C PRO A 78 -7.65 -21.07 6.05
N GLY A 79 -8.45 -20.43 5.19
CA GLY A 79 -9.85 -20.04 5.48
C GLY A 79 -10.18 -18.56 5.31
N ALA A 80 -9.18 -17.67 5.23
CA ALA A 80 -9.39 -16.24 4.96
C ALA A 80 -8.87 -15.90 3.54
N SER A 81 -9.77 -15.65 2.61
CA SER A 81 -9.44 -15.11 1.28
C SER A 81 -10.00 -13.71 1.15
N ALA A 82 -9.25 -12.78 0.55
CA ALA A 82 -9.77 -11.48 0.18
C ALA A 82 -10.97 -11.66 -0.75
N ASP A 83 -12.08 -11.00 -0.44
CA ASP A 83 -13.20 -10.92 -1.35
C ASP A 83 -13.01 -9.79 -2.37
N LYS A 84 -13.96 -9.71 -3.31
CA LYS A 84 -13.95 -8.73 -4.37
C LYS A 84 -13.97 -7.29 -3.86
N ASP A 85 -14.64 -7.03 -2.74
CA ASP A 85 -14.82 -5.69 -2.20
C ASP A 85 -13.56 -5.24 -1.46
N THR A 86 -12.93 -6.14 -0.72
CA THR A 86 -11.59 -5.98 -0.14
C THR A 86 -10.56 -5.64 -1.22
N ALA A 87 -10.54 -6.39 -2.33
CA ALA A 87 -9.59 -6.12 -3.43
C ALA A 87 -9.84 -4.77 -4.12
N ARG A 88 -11.10 -4.35 -4.26
CA ARG A 88 -11.44 -3.03 -4.79
C ARG A 88 -11.02 -1.92 -3.85
N GLU A 89 -11.26 -2.09 -2.55
CA GLU A 89 -10.89 -1.13 -1.52
C GLU A 89 -9.37 -0.99 -1.43
N ALA A 90 -8.63 -2.11 -1.41
CA ALA A 90 -7.17 -2.12 -1.48
C ALA A 90 -6.64 -1.35 -2.71
N LEU A 91 -7.25 -1.58 -3.88
CA LEU A 91 -6.87 -0.84 -5.10
C LEU A 91 -7.20 0.65 -5.00
N LYS A 92 -8.34 1.03 -4.41
CA LYS A 92 -8.73 2.42 -4.19
C LYS A 92 -7.72 3.12 -3.27
N PHE A 93 -7.44 2.54 -2.11
CA PHE A 93 -6.47 3.09 -1.15
C PHE A 93 -5.07 3.20 -1.76
N CYS A 94 -4.64 2.17 -2.51
CA CYS A 94 -3.37 2.21 -3.21
C CYS A 94 -3.31 3.37 -4.23
N LYS A 95 -4.37 3.62 -5.00
CA LYS A 95 -4.38 4.74 -5.96
C LYS A 95 -4.29 6.10 -5.26
N GLU A 96 -5.10 6.31 -4.23
CA GLU A 96 -5.14 7.58 -3.49
C GLU A 96 -3.79 7.89 -2.85
N VAL A 97 -3.21 6.94 -2.11
CA VAL A 97 -1.91 7.13 -1.46
C VAL A 97 -0.79 7.29 -2.49
N ARG A 98 -0.80 6.49 -3.56
CA ARG A 98 0.21 6.56 -4.62
C ARG A 98 0.23 7.92 -5.31
N GLN A 99 -0.94 8.51 -5.55
CA GLN A 99 -1.02 9.82 -6.20
C GLN A 99 -0.32 10.89 -5.37
N GLU A 100 -0.57 10.91 -4.06
CA GLU A 100 0.02 11.88 -3.14
C GLU A 100 1.54 11.72 -3.01
N ILE A 101 2.03 10.47 -2.91
CA ILE A 101 3.47 10.22 -2.86
C ILE A 101 4.14 10.61 -4.19
N ARG A 102 3.50 10.35 -5.33
CA ARG A 102 4.06 10.75 -6.64
C ARG A 102 4.20 12.26 -6.78
N LEU A 103 3.25 13.03 -6.27
CA LEU A 103 3.34 14.49 -6.24
C LEU A 103 4.54 14.95 -5.39
N SER A 104 4.75 14.36 -4.21
CA SER A 104 5.92 14.68 -3.38
C SER A 104 7.27 14.32 -4.04
N LEU A 105 7.27 13.34 -4.94
CA LEU A 105 8.45 12.91 -5.72
C LEU A 105 8.59 13.64 -7.07
N SER A 106 7.76 14.66 -7.35
CA SER A 106 7.70 15.35 -8.65
C SER A 106 7.48 14.42 -9.86
N LEU A 107 6.83 13.28 -9.64
CA LEU A 107 6.47 12.34 -10.70
C LEU A 107 5.04 12.65 -11.17
N ASN A 108 4.91 13.30 -12.33
CA ASN A 108 3.59 13.61 -12.93
C ASN A 108 2.69 12.36 -13.00
N PRO A 109 1.36 12.51 -12.78
CA PRO A 109 0.42 11.42 -12.54
C PRO A 109 0.40 10.32 -13.61
#